data_AF-A0A7S0A8W9-F1
#
_entry.id   AF-A0A7S0A8W9-F1
#
_cell.length_a   1.000
_cell.length_b   1.000
_cell.length_c   1.000
_cell.angle_alpha   90.00
_cell.angle_beta   90.00
_cell.angle_gamma   90.00
#
_symmetry.space_group_name_H-M   'P 1'
#
loop_
_entity.id
_entity.type
_entity.pdbx_description
1 polymer ?
#
loop_
_entity_poly.entity_id
_entity_poly.type
_entity_poly.pdbx_seq_one_letter_code
_entity_poly.pdbx_strand_id
1 'polypeptide(L)'
;MAAPHLDEYFRVQTELVGEAAELMGDPLGYIMMLGNPTKLEEFRQAQAKKVEQLREITGKSFDHHDINSNSVLEVGESQVLFAHFVERLVQFWTNIACNDIMKAVAKKTEMIKTMIGDDPAKLKEVEDKLAEELEKARQNIIATFAERREAYTSDKAAKDAAAFAVLDKDGDGKLTKEMVVEGLTPKTDTHYLFMVALGMSTKEEVEEEKKAEAQRDLCAAGAQAGFQAAG
;
A
#
# COMPACT_ATOMS: atom_id res chain seq x y z
N MET A 1 21.32 10.81 5.96
CA MET A 1 21.97 9.53 5.59
C MET A 1 21.13 8.93 4.46
N ALA A 2 21.70 8.34 3.41
CA ALA A 2 20.87 7.66 2.41
C ALA A 2 20.23 6.41 3.04
N ALA A 3 19.02 6.01 2.61
CA ALA A 3 18.33 4.80 3.08
C ALA A 3 17.97 3.90 1.87
N PRO A 4 18.97 3.32 1.19
CA PRO A 4 18.79 2.64 -0.10
C PRO A 4 17.88 1.41 -0.03
N HIS A 5 17.87 0.69 1.11
CA HIS A 5 16.99 -0.47 1.29
C HIS A 5 15.51 -0.09 1.36
N LEU A 6 15.18 1.14 1.79
CA LEU A 6 13.80 1.60 1.75
C LEU A 6 13.36 1.91 0.31
N ASP A 7 14.25 2.37 -0.56
CA ASP A 7 13.92 2.56 -1.98
C ASP A 7 13.61 1.21 -2.65
N GLU A 8 14.38 0.17 -2.30
CA GLU A 8 14.11 -1.21 -2.73
C GLU A 8 12.79 -1.75 -2.16
N TYR A 9 12.50 -1.48 -0.88
CA TYR A 9 11.24 -1.85 -0.22
C TYR A 9 10.04 -1.28 -0.99
N PHE A 10 10.03 0.02 -1.26
CA PHE A 10 8.90 0.66 -1.96
C PHE A 10 8.81 0.26 -3.43
N ARG A 11 9.92 -0.12 -4.07
CA ARG A 11 9.88 -0.75 -5.40
C ARG A 11 9.12 -2.08 -5.36
N VAL A 12 9.48 -2.99 -4.44
CA VAL A 12 8.79 -4.28 -4.31
C VAL A 12 7.32 -4.09 -3.90
N GLN A 13 7.04 -3.12 -3.02
CA GLN A 13 5.66 -2.78 -2.64
C GLN A 13 4.85 -2.23 -3.83
N THR A 14 5.47 -1.46 -4.72
CA THR A 14 4.85 -0.98 -5.98
C THR A 14 4.45 -2.13 -6.87
N GLU A 15 5.32 -3.14 -7.01
CA GLU A 15 4.99 -4.31 -7.82
C GLU A 15 3.89 -5.17 -7.17
N LEU A 16 3.91 -5.32 -5.83
CA LEU A 16 2.90 -6.05 -5.07
C LEU A 16 1.50 -5.44 -5.25
N VAL A 17 1.40 -4.12 -5.03
CA VAL A 17 0.14 -3.36 -5.16
C VAL A 17 -0.27 -3.28 -6.64
N GLY A 18 0.68 -3.11 -7.55
CA GLY A 18 0.42 -3.02 -9.00
C GLY A 18 -0.22 -4.28 -9.57
N GLU A 19 0.30 -5.46 -9.22
CA GLU A 19 -0.27 -6.76 -9.64
C GLU A 19 -1.69 -6.95 -9.08
N ALA A 20 -1.90 -6.60 -7.81
CA ALA A 20 -3.23 -6.67 -7.20
C ALA A 20 -4.22 -5.69 -7.86
N ALA A 21 -3.79 -4.46 -8.15
CA ALA A 21 -4.60 -3.44 -8.80
C ALA A 21 -4.94 -3.79 -10.26
N GLU A 22 -4.02 -4.40 -11.00
CA GLU A 22 -4.26 -4.86 -12.36
C GLU A 22 -5.34 -5.94 -12.42
N LEU A 23 -5.23 -6.93 -11.53
CA LEU A 23 -6.22 -7.98 -11.36
C LEU A 23 -7.59 -7.42 -10.93
N MET A 24 -7.63 -6.56 -9.90
CA MET A 24 -8.88 -5.95 -9.42
C MET A 24 -9.51 -4.99 -10.44
N GLY A 25 -8.68 -4.42 -11.33
CA GLY A 25 -9.12 -3.55 -12.41
C GLY A 25 -9.81 -4.30 -13.57
N ASP A 26 -9.79 -5.63 -13.58
CA ASP A 26 -10.55 -6.48 -14.51
C ASP A 26 -11.55 -7.34 -13.71
N PRO A 27 -12.79 -6.87 -13.51
CA PRO A 27 -13.78 -7.60 -12.72
C PRO A 27 -14.06 -9.02 -13.24
N LEU A 28 -14.02 -9.23 -14.56
CA LEU A 28 -14.24 -10.56 -15.15
C LEU A 28 -13.02 -11.46 -14.91
N GLY A 29 -11.81 -10.94 -15.15
CA GLY A 29 -10.56 -11.64 -14.85
C GLY A 29 -10.46 -12.04 -13.38
N TYR A 30 -10.84 -11.13 -12.47
CA TYR A 30 -10.89 -11.40 -11.03
C TYR A 30 -11.89 -12.50 -10.68
N ILE A 31 -13.14 -12.44 -11.18
CA ILE A 31 -14.15 -13.49 -10.96
C ILE A 31 -13.67 -14.84 -11.52
N MET A 32 -13.05 -14.85 -12.71
CA MET A 32 -12.50 -16.08 -13.29
C MET A 32 -11.35 -16.65 -12.46
N MET A 33 -10.51 -15.81 -11.87
CA MET A 33 -9.46 -16.26 -10.95
C MET A 33 -10.06 -16.85 -9.67
N LEU A 34 -11.08 -16.22 -9.08
CA LEU A 34 -11.75 -16.74 -7.88
C LEU A 34 -12.42 -18.11 -8.12
N GLY A 35 -12.97 -18.33 -9.32
CA GLY A 35 -13.53 -19.61 -9.73
C GLY A 35 -12.48 -20.68 -10.09
N ASN A 36 -11.19 -20.34 -10.10
CA ASN A 36 -10.10 -21.26 -10.43
C ASN A 36 -9.15 -21.40 -9.22
N PRO A 37 -9.29 -22.48 -8.41
CA PRO A 37 -8.49 -22.66 -7.20
C PRO A 37 -6.98 -22.63 -7.43
N THR A 38 -6.51 -23.20 -8.56
CA THR A 38 -5.08 -23.24 -8.91
C THR A 38 -4.55 -21.83 -9.16
N LYS A 39 -5.23 -21.02 -9.99
CA LYS A 39 -4.80 -19.65 -10.27
C LYS A 39 -4.85 -18.75 -9.04
N LEU A 40 -5.88 -18.91 -8.20
CA LEU A 40 -5.98 -18.16 -6.95
C LEU A 40 -4.81 -18.51 -6.00
N GLU A 41 -4.45 -19.79 -5.91
CA GLU A 41 -3.32 -20.23 -5.09
C GLU A 41 -1.97 -19.73 -5.65
N GLU A 42 -1.76 -19.80 -6.97
CA GLU A 42 -0.58 -19.22 -7.63
C GLU A 42 -0.45 -17.72 -7.33
N PHE A 43 -1.56 -16.97 -7.41
CA PHE A 43 -1.58 -15.55 -7.07
C PHE A 43 -1.22 -15.31 -5.59
N ARG A 44 -1.81 -16.08 -4.66
CA ARG A 44 -1.49 -15.99 -3.23
C ARG A 44 -0.01 -16.31 -2.94
N GLN A 45 0.55 -17.34 -3.57
CA GLN A 45 1.96 -17.69 -3.43
C GLN A 45 2.88 -16.61 -3.98
N ALA A 46 2.54 -16.01 -5.12
CA ALA A 46 3.29 -14.89 -5.68
C ALA A 46 3.30 -13.68 -4.73
N GLN A 47 2.14 -13.34 -4.17
CA GLN A 47 1.99 -12.26 -3.18
C GLN A 47 2.78 -12.57 -1.90
N ALA A 48 2.67 -13.79 -1.36
CA ALA A 48 3.42 -14.23 -0.18
C ALA A 48 4.94 -14.16 -0.40
N LYS A 49 5.43 -14.55 -1.58
CA LYS A 49 6.86 -14.45 -1.92
C LYS A 49 7.35 -13.00 -1.90
N LYS A 50 6.56 -12.06 -2.41
CA LYS A 50 6.91 -10.63 -2.35
C LYS A 50 6.85 -10.09 -0.93
N VAL A 51 5.91 -10.53 -0.10
CA VAL A 51 5.88 -10.20 1.33
C VAL A 51 7.16 -10.68 2.03
N GLU A 52 7.64 -11.90 1.76
CA GLU A 52 8.92 -12.36 2.32
C GLU A 52 10.12 -11.55 1.83
N GLN A 53 10.13 -11.13 0.55
CA GLN A 53 11.14 -10.20 0.04
C GLN A 53 11.11 -8.86 0.79
N LEU A 54 9.93 -8.30 1.06
CA LEU A 54 9.79 -7.08 1.86
C LEU A 54 10.35 -7.27 3.27
N ARG A 55 10.10 -8.42 3.91
CA ARG A 55 10.64 -8.75 5.24
C ARG A 55 12.16 -8.78 5.24
N GLU A 56 12.78 -9.42 4.24
CA GLU A 56 14.24 -9.45 4.09
C GLU A 56 14.82 -8.04 3.89
N ILE A 57 14.20 -7.24 3.02
CA ILE A 57 14.64 -5.86 2.74
C ILE A 57 14.48 -4.98 3.99
N THR A 58 13.39 -5.14 4.75
CA THR A 58 13.22 -4.44 6.02
C THR A 58 14.30 -4.83 7.02
N GLY A 59 14.70 -6.11 7.08
CA GLY A 59 15.84 -6.54 7.89
C GLY A 59 17.15 -5.84 7.51
N LYS A 60 17.41 -5.64 6.21
CA LYS A 60 18.57 -4.86 5.72
C LYS A 60 18.44 -3.39 6.07
N SER A 61 17.23 -2.83 6.00
CA SER A 61 16.97 -1.45 6.42
C SER A 61 17.23 -1.28 7.92
N PHE A 62 16.82 -2.25 8.75
CA PHE A 62 17.14 -2.28 10.18
C PHE A 62 18.66 -2.25 10.39
N ASP A 63 19.40 -3.17 9.78
CA ASP A 63 20.87 -3.26 9.93
C ASP A 63 21.59 -1.98 9.51
N HIS A 64 21.04 -1.26 8.53
CA HIS A 64 21.58 0.04 8.09
C HIS A 64 21.33 1.17 9.10
N HIS A 65 20.28 1.07 9.92
CA HIS A 65 19.93 2.07 10.93
C HIS A 65 20.43 1.71 12.34
N ASP A 66 20.87 0.48 12.58
CA ASP A 66 21.57 0.04 13.79
C ASP A 66 23.04 0.52 13.75
N ILE A 67 23.22 1.80 14.02
CA ILE A 67 24.51 2.50 13.98
C ILE A 67 25.46 1.89 15.02
N ASN A 68 24.92 1.46 16.15
CA ASN A 68 25.68 0.85 17.24
C ASN A 68 26.01 -0.64 17.00
N SER A 69 25.43 -1.26 15.97
CA SER A 69 25.60 -2.68 15.62
C SER A 69 25.34 -3.62 16.81
N ASN A 70 24.34 -3.29 17.63
CA ASN A 70 23.99 -4.02 18.86
C ASN A 70 22.72 -4.86 18.70
N SER A 71 22.22 -4.99 17.45
CA SER A 71 21.01 -5.74 17.08
C SER A 71 19.70 -5.18 17.67
N VAL A 72 19.71 -3.92 18.11
CA VAL A 72 18.52 -3.18 18.54
C VAL A 72 18.57 -1.76 17.99
N LEU A 73 17.43 -1.15 17.70
CA LEU A 73 17.36 0.30 17.47
C LEU A 73 16.96 0.98 18.76
N GLU A 74 17.82 1.89 19.22
CA GLU A 74 17.45 2.83 20.27
C GLU A 74 16.46 3.88 19.73
N VAL A 75 15.87 4.67 20.63
CA VAL A 75 14.90 5.71 20.27
C VAL A 75 15.45 6.66 19.20
N GLY A 76 16.73 7.06 19.29
CA GLY A 76 17.32 7.95 18.29
C GLY A 76 17.46 7.31 16.89
N GLU A 77 17.87 6.04 16.82
CA GLU A 77 18.03 5.31 15.56
C GLU A 77 16.69 5.03 14.90
N SER A 78 15.69 4.63 15.70
CA SER A 78 14.33 4.39 15.23
C SER A 78 13.67 5.66 14.67
N GLN A 79 13.87 6.84 15.29
CA GLN A 79 13.38 8.12 14.78
C GLN A 79 13.95 8.48 13.40
N VAL A 80 15.19 8.07 13.11
CA VAL A 80 15.81 8.26 11.79
C VAL A 80 15.21 7.29 10.78
N LEU A 81 15.04 6.01 11.15
CA LEU A 81 14.36 5.03 10.31
C LEU A 81 12.93 5.48 9.95
N PHE A 82 12.14 5.95 10.94
CA PHE A 82 10.77 6.40 10.73
C PHE A 82 10.69 7.61 9.81
N ALA A 83 11.58 8.59 9.98
CA ALA A 83 11.64 9.75 9.10
C ALA A 83 11.92 9.35 7.64
N HIS A 84 12.91 8.48 7.42
CA HIS A 84 13.23 7.98 6.09
C HIS A 84 12.10 7.15 5.48
N PHE A 85 11.40 6.37 6.30
CA PHE A 85 10.25 5.57 5.88
C PHE A 85 9.08 6.46 5.46
N VAL A 86 8.67 7.42 6.30
CA VAL A 86 7.56 8.35 6.00
C VAL A 86 7.83 9.15 4.74
N GLU A 87 9.05 9.64 4.55
CA GLU A 87 9.42 10.40 3.34
C GLU A 87 9.12 9.62 2.05
N ARG A 88 9.48 8.33 2.02
CA ARG A 88 9.28 7.47 0.85
C ARG A 88 7.86 6.94 0.76
N LEU A 89 7.21 6.67 1.89
CA LEU A 89 5.82 6.23 1.97
C LEU A 89 4.88 7.26 1.34
N VAL A 90 5.09 8.55 1.63
CA VAL A 90 4.29 9.65 1.06
C VAL A 90 4.45 9.68 -0.46
N GLN A 91 5.68 9.57 -0.97
CA GLN A 91 5.95 9.54 -2.41
C GLN A 91 5.33 8.30 -3.06
N PHE A 92 5.49 7.13 -2.44
CA PHE A 92 4.93 5.87 -2.88
C PHE A 92 3.41 5.97 -3.06
N TRP A 93 2.67 6.35 -2.01
CA TRP A 93 1.21 6.42 -2.09
C TRP A 93 0.70 7.52 -3.02
N THR A 94 1.39 8.66 -3.09
CA THR A 94 1.07 9.72 -4.07
C THR A 94 1.16 9.15 -5.49
N ASN A 95 2.24 8.44 -5.81
CA ASN A 95 2.47 7.86 -7.12
C ASN A 95 1.46 6.75 -7.45
N ILE A 96 1.17 5.85 -6.50
CA ILE A 96 0.17 4.79 -6.68
C ILE A 96 -1.21 5.39 -6.95
N ALA A 97 -1.67 6.30 -6.10
CA ALA A 97 -2.99 6.90 -6.25
C ALA A 97 -3.13 7.71 -7.55
N CYS A 98 -2.10 8.46 -7.94
CA CYS A 98 -2.08 9.18 -9.23
C CYS A 98 -2.12 8.22 -10.43
N ASN A 99 -1.36 7.13 -10.37
CA ASN A 99 -1.35 6.13 -11.44
C ASN A 99 -2.69 5.40 -11.54
N ASP A 100 -3.32 5.07 -10.42
CA ASP A 100 -4.59 4.36 -10.38
C ASP A 100 -5.72 5.21 -10.97
N ILE A 101 -5.79 6.51 -10.64
CA ILE A 101 -6.79 7.37 -11.26
C ILE A 101 -6.56 7.57 -12.77
N MET A 102 -5.30 7.65 -13.21
CA MET A 102 -4.97 7.70 -14.64
C MET A 102 -5.45 6.44 -15.37
N LYS A 103 -5.21 5.25 -14.79
CA LYS A 103 -5.69 3.97 -15.34
C LYS A 103 -7.22 3.91 -15.36
N ALA A 104 -7.88 4.36 -14.30
CA ALA A 104 -9.34 4.39 -14.20
C ALA A 104 -9.95 5.31 -15.27
N VAL A 105 -9.39 6.50 -15.47
CA VAL A 105 -9.83 7.43 -16.52
C VAL A 105 -9.60 6.84 -17.90
N ALA A 106 -8.44 6.23 -18.18
CA ALA A 106 -8.18 5.58 -19.46
C ALA A 106 -9.21 4.48 -19.78
N LYS A 107 -9.53 3.62 -18.80
CA LYS A 107 -10.57 2.58 -18.94
C LYS A 107 -11.96 3.19 -19.18
N LYS A 108 -12.33 4.24 -18.43
CA LYS A 108 -13.60 4.96 -18.60
C LYS A 108 -13.70 5.58 -20.00
N THR A 109 -12.61 6.15 -20.51
CA THR A 109 -12.54 6.70 -21.87
C THR A 109 -12.77 5.62 -22.94
N GLU A 110 -12.11 4.46 -22.84
CA GLU A 110 -12.31 3.32 -23.75
C GLU A 110 -13.77 2.82 -23.73
N MET A 111 -14.39 2.73 -22.56
CA MET A 111 -15.80 2.36 -22.44
C MET A 111 -16.71 3.38 -23.10
N ILE A 112 -16.47 4.68 -22.89
CA ILE A 112 -17.27 5.74 -23.53
C ILE A 112 -17.09 5.70 -25.05
N LYS A 113 -15.86 5.55 -25.55
CA LYS A 113 -15.55 5.37 -26.99
C LYS A 113 -16.42 4.29 -27.62
N THR A 114 -16.54 3.15 -26.96
CA THR A 114 -17.37 2.03 -27.40
C THR A 114 -18.86 2.37 -27.43
N MET A 115 -19.35 3.23 -26.52
CA MET A 115 -20.77 3.59 -26.42
C MET A 115 -21.20 4.71 -27.38
N ILE A 116 -20.35 5.72 -27.60
CA ILE A 116 -20.69 6.88 -28.46
C ILE A 116 -20.23 6.73 -29.91
N GLY A 117 -19.40 5.72 -30.19
CA GLY A 117 -18.79 5.49 -31.50
C GLY A 117 -17.69 6.50 -31.83
N ASP A 118 -17.26 6.52 -33.10
CA ASP A 118 -16.14 7.34 -33.57
C ASP A 118 -16.51 8.80 -33.87
N ASP A 119 -17.49 9.39 -33.16
CA ASP A 119 -17.87 10.81 -33.32
C ASP A 119 -16.77 11.72 -32.72
N PRO A 120 -15.94 12.39 -33.54
CA PRO A 120 -14.75 13.08 -33.05
C PRO A 120 -15.09 14.28 -32.15
N ALA A 121 -16.25 14.90 -32.34
CA ALA A 121 -16.66 16.06 -31.55
C ALA A 121 -17.05 15.65 -30.13
N LYS A 122 -17.83 14.57 -30.00
CA LYS A 122 -18.22 14.02 -28.69
C LYS A 122 -17.03 13.40 -27.96
N LEU A 123 -16.15 12.72 -28.69
CA LEU A 123 -14.92 12.17 -28.13
C LEU A 123 -14.05 13.25 -27.51
N LYS A 124 -13.81 14.34 -28.25
CA LYS A 124 -13.03 15.47 -27.74
C LYS A 124 -13.68 16.11 -26.51
N GLU A 125 -15.00 16.33 -26.53
CA GLU A 125 -15.71 16.90 -25.38
C GLU A 125 -15.55 16.02 -24.11
N VAL A 126 -15.62 14.70 -24.26
CA VAL A 126 -15.42 13.76 -23.16
C VAL A 126 -13.97 13.76 -22.70
N GLU A 127 -13.01 13.73 -23.62
CA GLU A 127 -11.58 13.75 -23.30
C GLU A 127 -11.19 15.03 -22.56
N ASP A 128 -11.68 16.20 -22.98
CA ASP A 128 -11.43 17.49 -22.32
C ASP A 128 -12.02 17.50 -20.89
N LYS A 129 -13.26 17.03 -20.72
CA LYS A 129 -13.90 16.93 -19.39
C LYS A 129 -13.17 15.97 -18.46
N LEU A 130 -12.78 14.79 -18.96
CA LEU A 130 -12.04 13.80 -18.17
C LEU A 130 -10.63 14.27 -17.82
N ALA A 131 -9.97 15.02 -18.71
CA ALA A 131 -8.66 15.61 -18.43
C ALA A 131 -8.73 16.64 -17.29
N GLU A 132 -9.76 17.48 -17.27
CA GLU A 132 -9.98 18.45 -16.17
C GLU A 132 -10.27 17.74 -14.84
N GLU A 133 -11.15 16.74 -14.84
CA GLU A 133 -11.45 15.92 -13.66
C GLU A 133 -10.20 15.18 -13.15
N LEU A 134 -9.41 14.62 -14.06
CA LEU A 134 -8.16 13.92 -13.75
C LEU A 134 -7.15 14.85 -13.09
N GLU A 135 -6.92 16.04 -13.65
CA GLU A 135 -5.94 16.97 -13.07
C GLU A 135 -6.38 17.46 -11.69
N LYS A 136 -7.67 17.77 -11.50
CA LYS A 136 -8.22 18.14 -10.19
C LYS A 136 -8.02 17.03 -9.16
N ALA A 137 -8.35 15.79 -9.54
CA ALA A 137 -8.20 14.67 -8.64
C ALA A 137 -6.74 14.34 -8.33
N ARG A 138 -5.84 14.48 -9.32
CA ARG A 138 -4.37 14.36 -9.13
C ARG A 138 -3.85 15.42 -8.16
N GLN A 139 -4.27 16.67 -8.31
CA GLN A 139 -3.90 17.76 -7.39
C GLN A 139 -4.40 17.51 -5.97
N ASN A 140 -5.64 17.03 -5.82
CA ASN A 140 -6.18 16.65 -4.51
C ASN A 140 -5.37 15.53 -3.85
N ILE A 141 -5.01 14.48 -4.60
CA ILE A 141 -4.15 13.39 -4.09
C ILE A 141 -2.81 13.94 -3.60
N ILE A 142 -2.14 14.76 -4.42
CA ILE A 142 -0.84 15.36 -4.06
C ILE A 142 -0.99 16.23 -2.81
N ALA A 143 -2.04 17.05 -2.72
CA ALA A 143 -2.30 17.90 -1.57
C ALA A 143 -2.55 17.08 -0.30
N THR A 144 -3.40 16.04 -0.36
CA THR A 144 -3.70 15.17 0.79
C THR A 144 -2.45 14.49 1.35
N PHE A 145 -1.57 13.97 0.49
CA PHE A 145 -0.33 13.34 0.96
C PHE A 145 0.72 14.36 1.42
N ALA A 146 0.74 15.56 0.84
CA ALA A 146 1.55 16.66 1.34
C ALA A 146 1.09 17.11 2.75
N GLU A 147 -0.21 17.23 2.98
CA GLU A 147 -0.79 17.53 4.29
C GLU A 147 -0.44 16.45 5.33
N ARG A 148 -0.53 15.15 4.98
CA ARG A 148 -0.10 14.06 5.87
C ARG A 148 1.38 14.18 6.24
N ARG A 149 2.25 14.51 5.27
CA ARG A 149 3.68 14.74 5.50
C ARG A 149 3.91 15.94 6.43
N GLU A 150 3.21 17.04 6.22
CA GLU A 150 3.31 18.23 7.06
C GLU A 150 2.80 17.98 8.48
N ALA A 151 1.67 17.28 8.62
CA ALA A 151 1.12 16.85 9.91
C ALA A 151 2.11 15.95 10.67
N TYR A 152 2.76 15.00 10.00
CA TYR A 152 3.86 14.23 10.61
C TYR A 152 5.04 15.13 11.00
N THR A 153 5.47 16.04 10.12
CA THR A 153 6.66 16.88 10.35
C THR A 153 6.45 17.86 11.51
N SER A 154 5.26 18.44 11.63
CA SER A 154 4.91 19.43 12.66
C SER A 154 4.80 18.83 14.06
N ASP A 155 4.51 17.53 14.18
CA ASP A 155 4.42 16.79 15.45
C ASP A 155 5.32 15.54 15.47
N LYS A 156 6.47 15.62 14.80
CA LYS A 156 7.36 14.47 14.53
C LYS A 156 7.71 13.71 15.81
N ALA A 157 8.07 14.42 16.86
CA ALA A 157 8.50 13.81 18.11
C ALA A 157 7.39 12.96 18.76
N ALA A 158 6.15 13.45 18.78
CA ALA A 158 5.04 12.69 19.37
C ALA A 158 4.62 11.52 18.47
N LYS A 159 4.62 11.71 17.14
CA LYS A 159 4.32 10.64 16.18
C LYS A 159 5.35 9.52 16.21
N ASP A 160 6.64 9.86 16.26
CA ASP A 160 7.71 8.87 16.39
C ASP A 160 7.64 8.15 17.73
N ALA A 161 7.36 8.84 18.84
CA ALA A 161 7.19 8.22 20.14
C ALA A 161 6.00 7.25 20.18
N ALA A 162 4.87 7.64 19.57
CA ALA A 162 3.71 6.76 19.44
C ALA A 162 4.01 5.54 18.57
N ALA A 163 4.68 5.73 17.44
CA ALA A 163 5.08 4.65 16.54
C ALA A 163 6.08 3.70 17.20
N PHE A 164 7.03 4.23 17.96
CA PHE A 164 7.95 3.44 18.78
C PHE A 164 7.21 2.57 19.77
N ALA A 165 6.28 3.15 20.55
CA ALA A 165 5.50 2.42 21.55
C ALA A 165 4.61 1.31 20.95
N VAL A 166 4.22 1.42 19.68
CA VAL A 166 3.50 0.35 18.98
C VAL A 166 4.42 -0.84 18.68
N LEU A 167 5.69 -0.59 18.38
CA LEU A 167 6.67 -1.62 18.02
C LEU A 167 7.36 -2.23 19.26
N ASP A 168 7.64 -1.41 20.28
CA ASP A 168 8.24 -1.78 21.57
C ASP A 168 7.22 -2.52 22.45
N LYS A 169 6.91 -3.77 22.07
CA LYS A 169 5.86 -4.58 22.71
C LYS A 169 6.20 -4.97 24.15
N ASP A 170 7.48 -5.06 24.50
CA ASP A 170 7.97 -5.39 25.83
C ASP A 170 8.24 -4.15 26.70
N GLY A 171 8.32 -2.96 26.09
CA GLY A 171 8.45 -1.69 26.81
C GLY A 171 9.85 -1.50 27.40
N ASP A 172 10.86 -2.12 26.80
CA ASP A 172 12.24 -2.06 27.27
C ASP A 172 13.02 -0.85 26.69
N GLY A 173 12.37 -0.08 25.81
CA GLY A 173 12.93 1.09 25.16
C GLY A 173 13.80 0.77 23.96
N LYS A 174 13.70 -0.44 23.40
CA LYS A 174 14.50 -0.91 22.26
C LYS A 174 13.64 -1.62 21.23
N LEU A 175 13.98 -1.46 19.95
CA LEU A 175 13.32 -2.22 18.90
C LEU A 175 14.24 -3.31 18.37
N THR A 176 13.80 -4.56 18.46
CA THR A 176 14.47 -5.69 17.80
C THR A 176 14.19 -5.69 16.30
N LYS A 177 15.01 -6.43 15.55
CA LYS A 177 14.82 -6.60 14.11
C LYS A 177 13.44 -7.17 13.79
N GLU A 178 13.00 -8.15 14.58
CA GLU A 178 11.71 -8.82 14.42
C GLU A 178 10.54 -7.85 14.58
N MET A 179 10.60 -6.96 15.58
CA MET A 179 9.58 -5.94 15.81
C MET A 179 9.48 -4.95 14.64
N VAL A 180 10.62 -4.49 14.13
CA VAL A 180 10.66 -3.57 12.97
C VAL A 180 10.17 -4.27 11.70
N VAL A 181 10.60 -5.51 11.46
CA VAL A 181 10.13 -6.31 10.33
C VAL A 181 8.62 -6.51 10.38
N GLU A 182 8.05 -6.84 11.54
CA GLU A 182 6.61 -6.99 11.70
C GLU A 182 5.85 -5.68 11.44
N GLY A 183 6.33 -4.55 11.99
CA GLY A 183 5.71 -3.24 11.83
C GLY A 183 5.75 -2.68 10.41
N LEU A 184 6.77 -3.04 9.62
CA LEU A 184 6.88 -2.64 8.22
C LEU A 184 6.36 -3.72 7.26
N THR A 185 5.92 -4.89 7.74
CA THR A 185 5.27 -5.89 6.88
C THR A 185 3.83 -5.47 6.62
N PRO A 186 3.40 -5.20 5.37
CA PRO A 186 2.03 -4.79 5.09
C PRO A 186 0.99 -5.81 5.59
N LYS A 187 -0.21 -5.32 5.91
CA LYS A 187 -1.36 -6.15 6.31
C LYS A 187 -1.19 -6.97 7.60
N THR A 188 -0.28 -6.57 8.47
CA THR A 188 -0.24 -7.07 9.85
C THR A 188 -0.97 -6.09 10.77
N ASP A 189 -1.49 -6.57 11.89
CA ASP A 189 -2.09 -5.68 12.90
C ASP A 189 -1.09 -4.64 13.41
N THR A 190 0.17 -5.04 13.63
CA THR A 190 1.24 -4.13 14.04
C THR A 190 1.52 -3.08 12.97
N HIS A 191 1.51 -3.43 11.69
CA HIS A 191 1.67 -2.46 10.60
C HIS A 191 0.55 -1.43 10.58
N TYR A 192 -0.71 -1.86 10.69
CA TYR A 192 -1.83 -0.92 10.73
C TYR A 192 -1.74 0.05 11.92
N LEU A 193 -1.41 -0.46 13.11
CA LEU A 193 -1.20 0.38 14.29
C LEU A 193 -0.03 1.35 14.10
N PHE A 194 1.06 0.90 13.49
CA PHE A 194 2.24 1.70 13.19
C PHE A 194 1.91 2.85 12.22
N MET A 195 1.16 2.56 11.16
CA MET A 195 0.71 3.55 10.18
C MET A 195 -0.22 4.61 10.81
N VAL A 196 -1.12 4.20 11.70
CA VAL A 196 -1.97 5.13 12.47
C VAL A 196 -1.13 5.98 13.42
N ALA A 197 -0.16 5.39 14.11
CA ALA A 197 0.70 6.10 15.06
C ALA A 197 1.55 7.18 14.36
N LEU A 198 2.06 6.89 13.15
CA LEU A 198 2.75 7.86 12.30
C LEU A 198 1.82 8.94 11.71
N GLY A 199 0.50 8.78 11.82
CA GLY A 199 -0.48 9.67 11.19
C GLY A 199 -0.61 9.48 9.68
N MET A 200 -0.18 8.33 9.17
CA MET A 200 -0.24 7.99 7.74
C MET A 200 -1.57 7.33 7.34
N SER A 201 -2.33 6.85 8.32
CA SER A 201 -3.68 6.31 8.16
C SER A 201 -4.57 6.71 9.34
N THR A 202 -5.88 6.77 9.13
CA THR A 202 -6.86 6.86 10.22
C THR A 202 -7.28 5.48 10.70
N LYS A 203 -7.91 5.40 11.87
CA LYS A 203 -8.46 4.12 12.37
C LYS A 203 -9.61 3.65 11.49
N GLU A 204 -10.41 4.58 11.00
CA GLU A 204 -11.54 4.32 10.11
C GLU A 204 -11.07 3.71 8.79
N GLU A 205 -10.02 4.28 8.17
CA GLU A 205 -9.40 3.74 6.95
C GLU A 205 -8.91 2.29 7.14
N VAL A 206 -8.23 2.03 8.26
CA VAL A 206 -7.75 0.67 8.61
C VAL A 206 -8.91 -0.31 8.77
N GLU A 207 -9.99 0.08 9.46
CA GLU A 207 -11.15 -0.78 9.65
C GLU A 207 -11.90 -1.05 8.34
N GLU A 208 -11.98 -0.07 7.45
CA GLU A 208 -12.55 -0.25 6.11
C GLU A 208 -11.71 -1.20 5.27
N GLU A 209 -10.37 -1.08 5.31
CA GLU A 209 -9.47 -1.98 4.60
C GLU A 209 -9.60 -3.43 5.09
N LYS A 210 -9.60 -3.64 6.41
CA LYS A 210 -9.78 -4.96 7.03
C LYS A 210 -11.12 -5.58 6.65
N LYS A 211 -12.21 -4.79 6.64
CA LYS A 211 -13.53 -5.26 6.19
C LYS A 211 -13.52 -5.65 4.72
N ALA A 212 -12.89 -4.84 3.86
CA ALA A 212 -12.78 -5.13 2.43
C ALA A 212 -11.94 -6.39 2.16
N GLU A 213 -10.89 -6.63 2.93
CA GLU A 213 -10.12 -7.88 2.88
C GLU A 213 -10.94 -9.09 3.32
N ALA A 214 -11.59 -9.03 4.48
CA ALA A 214 -12.45 -10.12 4.97
C ALA A 214 -13.59 -10.45 3.98
N GLN A 215 -14.19 -9.43 3.36
CA GLN A 215 -15.21 -9.63 2.33
C GLN A 215 -14.64 -10.32 1.07
N ARG A 216 -13.43 -9.96 0.64
CA ARG A 216 -12.76 -10.63 -0.49
C ARG A 216 -12.47 -12.09 -0.20
N ASP A 217 -12.01 -12.40 1.02
CA ASP A 217 -11.75 -13.78 1.43
C ASP A 217 -13.04 -14.63 1.50
N LEU A 218 -14.13 -14.05 1.99
CA LEU A 218 -15.45 -14.69 1.97
C LEU A 218 -15.94 -14.96 0.54
N CYS A 219 -15.80 -13.99 -0.36
CA CYS A 219 -16.14 -14.17 -1.78
C CYS A 219 -15.28 -15.27 -2.44
N ALA A 220 -13.98 -15.31 -2.15
CA ALA A 220 -13.07 -16.32 -2.65
C ALA A 220 -13.44 -17.73 -2.15
N ALA A 221 -13.72 -17.88 -0.85
CA ALA A 221 -14.15 -19.15 -0.26
C ALA A 221 -15.49 -19.63 -0.84
N GLY A 222 -16.44 -18.72 -1.04
CA GLY A 222 -17.74 -19.03 -1.65
C GLY A 222 -17.62 -19.50 -3.10
N ALA A 223 -16.78 -18.84 -3.91
CA ALA A 223 -16.53 -19.22 -5.30
C ALA A 223 -15.91 -20.63 -5.41
N GLN A 224 -14.97 -20.96 -4.52
CA GLN A 224 -14.35 -22.29 -4.47
C GLN A 224 -15.35 -23.39 -4.10
N ALA A 225 -16.21 -23.15 -3.10
CA ALA A 225 -17.23 -24.11 -2.68
C ALA A 225 -18.26 -24.36 -3.80
N GLY A 226 -18.68 -23.30 -4.50
CA GLY A 226 -19.62 -23.42 -5.62
C GLY A 226 -19.07 -24.23 -6.80
N PHE A 227 -17.78 -24.08 -7.11
CA PHE A 227 -17.14 -24.82 -8.19
C PHE A 227 -16.97 -26.30 -7.86
N GLN A 228 -16.63 -26.64 -6.60
CA GLN A 228 -16.52 -28.03 -6.14
C GLN A 228 -17.87 -28.77 -6.15
N ALA A 229 -18.99 -28.07 -5.94
CA ALA A 229 -20.32 -28.67 -5.97
C ALA A 229 -20.85 -28.93 -7.39
N ALA A 230 -20.25 -28.31 -8.41
CA ALA A 230 -20.71 -28.37 -9.80
C ALA A 230 -19.92 -29.33 -10.70
N GLY A 231 -18.78 -29.86 -10.23
CA GLY A 231 -17.94 -30.85 -10.92
C GLY A 231 -18.09 -32.25 -10.33
#